data_AF-A0AAN0T9Y4-F1
#
_entry.id   AF-A0AAN0T9Y4-F1
#
_cell.length_a   1.000
_cell.length_b   1.000
_cell.length_c   1.000
_cell.angle_alpha   90.00
_cell.angle_beta   90.00
_cell.angle_gamma   90.00
#
_symmetry.space_group_name_H-M   'P 1'
#
loop_
_entity.id
_entity.type
_entity.pdbx_description
1 polymer ?
#
loop_
_entity_poly.entity_id
_entity_poly.type
_entity_poly.pdbx_seq_one_letter_code
_entity_poly.pdbx_strand_id
1 'polypeptide(L)'
;MAISTLEKKGIPKENIFAVPLDNRKEERKIFDTLHRSDGTSLIDIGMGIATAFSVIGASIGFKLAWGPIYWGLISAFAGFIVGFAIRLVMELFIKKKKRVLKGKHAEIILIVECDLSQAESVENILWSHFALGVAKLK
;
A
#
# COMPACT_ATOMS: atom_id res chain seq x y z
N MET A 1 25.06 -9.13 3.13
CA MET A 1 26.07 -9.35 4.19
C MET A 1 25.87 -10.67 4.92
N ALA A 2 24.63 -11.04 5.30
CA ALA A 2 24.35 -12.32 5.99
C ALA A 2 25.03 -13.56 5.37
N ILE A 3 24.92 -13.77 4.05
CA ILE A 3 25.54 -14.91 3.35
C ILE A 3 27.06 -14.95 3.56
N SER A 4 27.74 -13.79 3.43
CA SER A 4 29.19 -13.72 3.64
C SER A 4 29.59 -13.99 5.09
N THR A 5 28.76 -13.61 6.06
CA THR A 5 28.99 -13.93 7.48
C THR A 5 28.84 -15.43 7.75
N LEU A 6 27.87 -16.09 7.11
CA LEU A 6 27.67 -17.55 7.20
C LEU A 6 28.86 -18.30 6.59
N GLU A 7 29.33 -17.88 5.41
CA GLU A 7 30.52 -18.46 4.77
C GLU A 7 31.77 -18.34 5.65
N LYS A 8 31.99 -17.17 6.26
CA LYS A 8 33.11 -16.94 7.19
C LYS A 8 33.05 -17.80 8.46
N LYS A 9 31.84 -18.24 8.87
CA LYS A 9 31.65 -19.14 10.00
C LYS A 9 31.74 -20.63 9.62
N GLY A 10 32.11 -20.93 8.37
CA GLY A 10 32.37 -22.29 7.91
C GLY A 10 31.16 -23.00 7.30
N ILE A 11 30.10 -22.27 6.94
CA ILE A 11 28.99 -22.86 6.19
C ILE A 11 29.33 -22.83 4.70
N PRO A 12 29.40 -24.00 4.04
CA PRO A 12 29.76 -24.06 2.62
C PRO A 12 28.63 -23.47 1.77
N LYS A 13 28.99 -22.87 0.63
CA LYS A 13 28.04 -22.22 -0.28
C LYS A 13 26.95 -23.16 -0.79
N GLU A 14 27.27 -24.43 -0.94
CA GLU A 14 26.35 -25.49 -1.36
C GLU A 14 25.20 -25.71 -0.37
N ASN A 15 25.40 -25.34 0.90
CA ASN A 15 24.39 -25.45 1.95
C ASN A 15 23.59 -24.15 2.13
N ILE A 16 23.82 -23.12 1.31
CA ILE A 16 23.13 -21.84 1.40
C ILE A 16 22.30 -21.64 0.13
N PHE A 17 20.98 -21.72 0.28
CA PHE A 17 20.04 -21.53 -0.80
C PHE A 17 19.28 -20.21 -0.62
N ALA A 18 19.49 -19.26 -1.53
CA ALA A 18 18.85 -17.95 -1.51
C ALA A 18 17.92 -17.78 -2.72
N VAL A 19 16.63 -17.58 -2.47
CA VAL A 19 15.62 -17.38 -3.52
C VAL A 19 14.98 -16.00 -3.37
N PRO A 20 15.05 -15.13 -4.40
CA PRO A 20 14.32 -13.89 -4.39
C PRO A 20 12.82 -14.17 -4.52
N LEU A 21 12.03 -13.54 -3.66
CA LEU A 21 10.57 -13.57 -3.77
C LEU A 21 10.13 -12.57 -4.80
N ASP A 22 9.37 -13.07 -5.77
CA ASP A 22 8.64 -12.21 -6.67
C ASP A 22 7.49 -11.55 -5.94
N ASN A 23 7.72 -10.31 -5.53
CA ASN A 23 6.68 -9.53 -4.90
C ASN A 23 5.53 -9.36 -5.91
N ARG A 24 4.29 -9.70 -5.55
CA ARG A 24 3.14 -9.61 -6.46
C ARG A 24 3.04 -8.16 -6.96
N LYS A 25 3.24 -7.93 -8.26
CA LYS A 25 2.85 -6.66 -8.88
C LYS A 25 1.32 -6.68 -8.94
N GLU A 26 0.66 -6.46 -7.81
CA GLU A 26 -0.74 -6.07 -7.85
C GLU A 26 -0.78 -4.74 -8.58
N GLU A 27 -1.07 -4.80 -9.87
CA GLU A 27 -1.75 -3.72 -10.55
C GLU A 27 -3.05 -3.53 -9.78
N ARG A 28 -3.02 -2.76 -8.68
CA ARG A 28 -4.28 -2.39 -8.02
C ARG A 28 -5.06 -1.65 -9.09
N LYS A 29 -6.12 -2.30 -9.59
CA LYS A 29 -7.07 -1.69 -10.50
C LYS A 29 -7.61 -0.47 -9.78
N ILE A 30 -7.78 0.62 -10.50
CA ILE A 30 -8.22 1.92 -9.97
C ILE A 30 -9.56 1.76 -9.22
N PHE A 31 -10.32 0.71 -9.54
CA PHE A 31 -11.62 0.36 -8.96
C PHE A 31 -11.57 -0.63 -7.78
N ASP A 32 -10.41 -1.19 -7.43
CA ASP A 32 -10.30 -2.20 -6.36
C ASP A 32 -10.41 -1.59 -4.95
N THR A 33 -10.39 -0.26 -4.84
CA THR A 33 -10.60 0.49 -3.59
C THR A 33 -12.05 0.47 -3.11
N LEU A 34 -12.99 -0.04 -3.90
CA LEU A 34 -14.39 -0.22 -3.49
C LEU A 34 -14.58 -1.42 -2.56
N HIS A 35 -13.62 -2.36 -2.51
CA HIS A 35 -13.80 -3.66 -1.84
C HIS A 35 -12.89 -3.87 -0.63
N ARG A 36 -12.19 -2.84 -0.13
CA ARG A 36 -11.29 -2.98 1.03
C ARG A 36 -11.52 -1.92 2.10
N SER A 37 -11.51 -2.36 3.35
CA SER A 37 -11.53 -1.58 4.59
C SER A 37 -10.31 -0.65 4.80
N ASP A 38 -9.61 -0.26 3.73
CA ASP A 38 -8.40 0.58 3.74
C ASP A 38 -8.73 2.07 3.99
N GLY A 39 -9.96 2.40 4.39
CA GLY A 39 -10.39 3.75 4.80
C GLY A 39 -10.22 4.84 3.75
N THR A 40 -10.01 4.46 2.49
CA THR A 40 -9.63 5.38 1.40
C THR A 40 -10.45 5.08 0.14
N SER A 41 -11.79 5.06 0.27
CA SER A 41 -12.65 4.95 -0.90
C SER A 41 -12.52 6.20 -1.77
N LEU A 42 -12.56 6.03 -3.09
CA LEU A 42 -12.62 7.15 -4.05
C LEU A 42 -13.86 8.02 -3.82
N ILE A 43 -14.89 7.45 -3.19
CA ILE A 43 -16.19 8.07 -2.99
C ILE A 43 -16.23 8.91 -1.71
N ASP A 44 -15.47 8.59 -0.67
CA ASP A 44 -15.56 9.25 0.65
C ASP A 44 -15.26 10.76 0.57
N ILE A 45 -14.18 11.12 -0.13
CA ILE A 45 -13.82 12.54 -0.33
C ILE A 45 -14.84 13.25 -1.22
N GLY A 46 -15.35 12.55 -2.25
CA GLY A 46 -16.42 13.06 -3.11
C GLY A 46 -17.68 13.39 -2.31
N MET A 47 -18.09 12.50 -1.40
CA MET A 47 -19.27 12.72 -0.53
C MET A 47 -19.05 13.85 0.47
N GLY A 48 -17.86 13.97 1.06
CA GLY A 48 -17.54 15.07 1.97
C GLY A 48 -17.66 16.44 1.29
N ILE A 49 -17.08 16.58 0.09
CA ILE A 49 -17.14 17.82 -0.70
C ILE A 49 -18.57 18.08 -1.20
N ALA A 50 -19.28 17.04 -1.66
CA ALA A 50 -20.68 17.14 -2.08
C ALA A 50 -21.58 17.67 -0.96
N THR A 51 -21.39 17.18 0.27
CA THR A 51 -22.16 17.61 1.43
C THR A 51 -21.92 19.08 1.75
N ALA A 52 -20.64 19.51 1.78
CA ALA A 52 -20.29 20.90 2.01
C ALA A 52 -20.90 21.83 0.94
N PHE A 53 -20.80 21.44 -0.34
CA PHE A 53 -21.36 22.20 -1.45
C PHE A 53 -22.89 22.21 -1.43
N SER A 54 -23.53 21.12 -1.01
CA SER A 54 -24.99 21.03 -0.84
C SER A 54 -25.49 22.05 0.17
N VAL A 55 -24.86 22.13 1.35
CA VAL A 55 -25.24 23.06 2.42
C VAL A 55 -25.09 24.53 1.96
N ILE A 56 -23.98 24.84 1.28
CA ILE A 56 -23.74 26.19 0.74
C ILE A 56 -24.76 26.52 -0.36
N GLY A 57 -24.99 25.59 -1.30
CA GLY A 57 -25.92 25.78 -2.40
C GLY A 57 -27.38 25.90 -1.96
N ALA A 58 -27.80 25.11 -0.96
CA ALA A 58 -29.12 25.23 -0.36
C ALA A 58 -29.28 26.59 0.35
N SER A 59 -28.25 27.03 1.08
CA SER A 59 -28.24 28.32 1.78
C SER A 59 -28.40 29.51 0.82
N ILE A 60 -27.70 29.48 -0.33
CA ILE A 60 -27.84 30.48 -1.39
C ILE A 60 -29.19 30.32 -2.11
N GLY A 61 -29.63 29.08 -2.31
CA GLY A 61 -30.86 28.72 -3.00
C GLY A 61 -32.14 29.26 -2.37
N PHE A 62 -32.13 29.59 -1.07
CA PHE A 62 -33.25 30.32 -0.43
C PHE A 62 -33.53 31.70 -1.09
N LYS A 63 -32.54 32.29 -1.76
CA LYS A 63 -32.69 33.58 -2.46
C LYS A 63 -32.97 33.43 -3.96
N LEU A 64 -32.88 32.22 -4.52
CA LEU A 64 -33.04 32.00 -5.95
C LEU A 64 -34.42 31.43 -6.29
N ALA A 65 -34.88 31.72 -7.51
CA ALA A 65 -36.23 31.41 -7.97
C ALA A 65 -36.61 29.92 -7.92
N TRP A 66 -35.63 29.03 -8.07
CA TRP A 66 -35.86 27.57 -8.03
C TRP A 66 -35.82 26.99 -6.62
N GLY A 67 -35.53 27.81 -5.60
CA GLY A 67 -35.55 27.40 -4.20
C GLY A 67 -34.34 26.58 -3.74
N PRO A 68 -34.24 26.33 -2.42
CA PRO A 68 -33.06 25.74 -1.78
C PRO A 68 -32.83 24.27 -2.17
N ILE A 69 -33.88 23.51 -2.48
CA ILE A 69 -33.77 22.08 -2.78
C ILE A 69 -33.04 21.85 -4.11
N TYR A 70 -33.46 22.54 -5.18
CA TYR A 70 -32.86 22.37 -6.51
C TYR A 70 -31.41 22.86 -6.53
N TRP A 71 -31.14 24.04 -5.95
CA TRP A 71 -29.78 24.58 -5.89
C TRP A 71 -28.85 23.76 -5.01
N GLY A 72 -29.34 23.21 -3.90
CA GLY A 72 -28.58 22.28 -3.06
C GLY A 72 -28.24 20.97 -3.78
N LEU A 73 -29.17 20.41 -4.57
CA LEU A 73 -28.92 19.18 -5.31
C LEU A 73 -27.92 19.38 -6.46
N ILE A 74 -28.05 20.49 -7.18
CA ILE A 74 -27.12 20.85 -8.28
C ILE A 74 -25.71 21.09 -7.72
N SER A 75 -25.60 21.82 -6.61
CA SER A 75 -24.29 22.08 -5.99
C SER A 75 -23.68 20.81 -5.39
N ALA A 76 -24.49 19.93 -4.80
CA ALA A 76 -24.03 18.63 -4.31
C ALA A 76 -23.44 17.78 -5.45
N PHE A 77 -24.13 17.71 -6.59
CA PHE A 77 -23.67 16.94 -7.74
C PHE A 77 -22.38 17.52 -8.34
N ALA A 78 -22.30 18.85 -8.47
CA ALA A 78 -21.09 19.52 -8.90
C ALA A 78 -19.92 19.29 -7.93
N GLY A 79 -20.17 19.41 -6.62
CA GLY A 79 -19.19 19.16 -5.57
C GLY A 79 -18.69 17.71 -5.57
N PHE A 80 -19.57 16.74 -5.81
CA PHE A 80 -19.21 15.34 -5.97
C PHE A 80 -18.29 15.12 -7.16
N ILE A 81 -18.64 15.66 -8.33
CA ILE A 81 -17.82 15.55 -9.55
C ILE A 81 -16.44 16.15 -9.32
N VAL A 82 -16.36 17.33 -8.71
CA VAL A 82 -15.08 18.01 -8.42
C VAL A 82 -14.26 17.18 -7.44
N GLY A 83 -14.85 16.71 -6.34
CA GLY A 83 -14.17 15.88 -5.36
C GLY A 83 -13.67 14.55 -5.93
N PHE A 84 -14.48 13.92 -6.78
CA PHE A 84 -14.11 12.71 -7.49
C PHE A 84 -12.97 12.96 -8.48
N ALA A 85 -13.05 14.03 -9.28
CA ALA A 85 -12.01 14.40 -10.24
C ALA A 85 -10.66 14.68 -9.56
N ILE A 86 -10.67 15.45 -8.47
CA ILE A 86 -9.47 15.73 -7.67
C ILE A 86 -8.84 14.42 -7.18
N ARG A 87 -9.64 13.51 -6.61
CA ARG A 87 -9.13 12.24 -6.11
C ARG A 87 -8.59 11.35 -7.23
N LEU A 88 -9.27 11.29 -8.36
CA LEU A 88 -8.88 10.52 -9.54
C LEU A 88 -7.58 11.04 -10.15
N VAL A 89 -7.39 12.36 -10.22
CA VAL A 89 -6.13 12.98 -10.65
C VAL A 89 -5.00 12.66 -9.67
N MET A 90 -5.22 12.75 -8.35
CA MET A 90 -4.20 12.37 -7.37
C MET A 90 -3.83 10.88 -7.47
N GLU A 91 -4.81 9.99 -7.62
CA GLU A 91 -4.61 8.54 -7.76
C GLU A 91 -3.77 8.24 -9.02
N LEU A 92 -4.13 8.85 -10.15
CA LEU A 92 -3.49 8.61 -11.44
C LEU A 92 -2.09 9.21 -11.54
N PHE A 93 -1.88 10.44 -11.09
CA PHE A 93 -0.61 11.15 -11.30
C PHE A 93 0.37 10.97 -10.14
N ILE A 94 -0.08 11.03 -8.89
CA ILE A 94 0.80 11.04 -7.71
C ILE A 94 1.15 9.61 -7.28
N LYS A 95 0.16 8.70 -7.23
CA LYS A 95 0.43 7.31 -6.80
C LYS A 95 1.17 6.51 -7.87
N LYS A 96 0.98 6.77 -9.17
CA LYS A 96 1.84 6.18 -10.24
C LYS A 96 3.30 6.55 -10.02
N LYS A 97 3.59 7.82 -9.71
CA LYS A 97 4.97 8.30 -9.46
C LYS A 97 5.60 7.67 -8.20
N LYS A 98 4.81 7.51 -7.13
CA LYS A 98 5.25 6.80 -5.91
C LYS A 98 5.46 5.29 -6.11
N ARG A 99 4.69 4.62 -6.99
CA ARG A 99 4.90 3.21 -7.34
C ARG A 99 6.24 2.96 -8.04
N VAL A 100 6.69 3.90 -8.87
CA VAL A 100 8.00 3.81 -9.52
C VAL A 100 9.14 3.98 -8.52
N LEU A 101 8.98 4.85 -7.50
CA LEU A 101 10.00 5.07 -6.47
C LEU A 101 10.06 3.97 -5.38
N LYS A 102 8.93 3.32 -5.04
CA LYS A 102 8.95 2.11 -4.20
C LYS A 102 9.34 0.90 -5.06
N GLY A 103 10.57 0.91 -5.55
CA GLY A 103 11.23 -0.32 -5.98
C GLY A 103 11.07 -1.34 -4.86
N LYS A 104 10.41 -2.46 -5.19
CA LYS A 104 10.11 -3.56 -4.28
C LYS A 104 11.31 -3.83 -3.38
N HIS A 105 11.11 -3.87 -2.06
CA HIS A 105 12.04 -4.61 -1.23
C HIS A 105 12.03 -6.04 -1.78
N ALA A 106 13.14 -6.47 -2.37
CA ALA A 106 13.34 -7.85 -2.75
C ALA A 106 13.42 -8.62 -1.43
N GLU A 107 12.29 -9.18 -1.02
CA GLU A 107 12.28 -10.16 0.04
C GLU A 107 13.00 -11.40 -0.51
N ILE A 108 13.89 -11.97 0.27
CA ILE A 108 14.68 -13.14 -0.12
C ILE A 108 14.45 -14.19 0.95
N ILE A 109 14.05 -15.40 0.56
CA ILE A 109 14.07 -16.56 1.45
C ILE A 109 15.48 -17.12 1.41
N LEU A 110 16.07 -17.29 2.59
CA LEU A 110 17.36 -17.92 2.78
C LEU A 110 17.14 -19.23 3.54
N ILE A 111 17.53 -20.35 2.93
CA ILE A 111 17.53 -21.68 3.54
C ILE A 111 19.00 -22.05 3.76
N VAL A 112 19.33 -22.42 4.98
CA VAL A 112 20.70 -22.78 5.37
C VAL A 112 20.68 -24.18 5.96
N GLU A 113 21.40 -25.11 5.32
CA GLU A 113 21.62 -26.45 5.83
C GLU A 113 22.84 -26.45 6.74
N CYS A 114 22.63 -26.79 8.02
CA CYS A 114 23.70 -26.78 9.00
C CYS A 114 23.48 -27.87 10.06
N ASP A 115 24.55 -28.27 10.71
CA ASP A 115 24.51 -29.22 11.82
C ASP A 115 23.80 -28.62 13.04
N LEU A 116 23.23 -29.48 13.90
CA LEU A 116 22.54 -29.07 15.13
C LEU A 116 23.42 -28.19 16.04
N SER A 117 24.74 -28.46 16.06
CA SER A 117 25.72 -27.66 16.81
C SER A 117 25.87 -26.23 16.28
N GLN A 118 25.60 -26.01 14.99
CA GLN A 118 25.75 -24.71 14.33
C GLN A 118 24.43 -23.92 14.24
N ALA A 119 23.29 -24.59 14.43
CA ALA A 119 21.95 -23.99 14.27
C ALA A 119 21.73 -22.72 15.11
N GLU A 120 22.22 -22.67 16.35
CA GLU A 120 22.11 -21.48 17.21
C GLU A 120 22.97 -20.32 16.69
N SER A 121 24.18 -20.61 16.20
CA SER A 121 25.05 -19.60 15.61
C SER A 121 24.46 -19.03 14.32
N VAL A 122 23.83 -19.86 13.48
CA VAL A 122 23.17 -19.44 12.25
C VAL A 122 21.98 -18.52 12.56
N GLU A 123 21.11 -18.92 13.49
CA GLU A 123 19.98 -18.11 13.90
C GLU A 123 20.41 -16.71 14.36
N ASN A 124 21.44 -16.63 15.20
CA ASN A 124 21.98 -15.35 15.66
C ASN A 124 22.53 -14.48 14.52
N ILE A 125 23.18 -15.08 13.52
CA ILE A 125 23.65 -14.36 12.32
C ILE A 125 22.44 -13.81 11.54
N LEU A 126 21.39 -14.60 11.35
CA LEU A 126 20.20 -14.15 10.61
C LEU A 126 19.50 -12.99 11.35
N TRP A 127 19.33 -13.09 12.66
CA TRP A 127 18.75 -12.01 13.46
C TRP A 127 19.61 -10.75 13.46
N SER A 128 20.93 -10.87 13.61
CA SER A 128 21.84 -9.71 13.56
C SER A 128 21.90 -9.03 12.18
N HIS A 129 21.41 -9.69 11.14
CA HIS A 129 21.28 -9.15 9.79
C HIS A 129 19.81 -8.87 9.39
N PHE A 130 18.94 -8.58 10.36
CA PHE A 130 17.56 -8.11 10.16
C PHE A 130 16.65 -9.13 9.44
N ALA A 131 16.78 -10.41 9.74
CA ALA A 131 15.79 -11.39 9.30
C ALA A 131 14.39 -11.00 9.79
N LEU A 132 13.39 -11.08 8.90
CA LEU A 132 11.97 -10.85 9.25
C LEU A 132 11.42 -11.96 10.15
N GLY A 133 11.99 -13.16 10.05
CA GLY A 133 11.68 -14.33 10.85
C GLY A 133 12.62 -15.49 10.52
N VAL A 134 12.81 -16.39 11.47
CA VAL A 134 13.65 -17.59 11.33
C VAL A 134 12.85 -18.80 11.82
N ALA A 135 12.89 -19.90 11.07
CA ALA A 135 12.30 -21.17 11.47
C ALA A 135 13.37 -22.26 11.42
N LYS A 136 13.37 -23.14 12.42
CA LYS A 136 14.23 -24.33 12.47
C LYS A 136 13.40 -25.54 12.13
N LEU A 137 13.83 -26.30 11.13
CA LEU A 137 13.31 -27.63 10.84
C LEU A 137 14.10 -28.64 11.69
N LYS A 138 13.40 -29.62 12.25
CA LYS A 138 14.00 -30.70 13.05
C LYS A 138 14.35 -31.89 12.16
#